data_AF-F6FZ77-F1
#
_entry.id   AF-F6FZ77-F1
#
_cell.length_a   1.000
_cell.length_b   1.000
_cell.length_c   1.000
_cell.angle_alpha   90.00
_cell.angle_beta   90.00
_cell.angle_gamma   90.00
#
_symmetry.space_group_name_H-M   'P 1'
#
loop_
_entity.id
_entity.type
_entity.pdbx_description
1 polymer ?
#
loop_
_entity_poly.entity_id
_entity_poly.type
_entity_poly.pdbx_seq_one_letter_code
_entity_poly.pdbx_strand_id
1 'polypeptide(L)'
;MKAKLISVSLIALLAAGCATQQQNQTLAGTGVGAAVGAGIGALVGNSKGAAIGGALGAAGGAAVGYNWNAIKSKLTGDTAGTGTQISEQPDGSLKLNIPSQVSFDTDSAVIKPSFRGPLDSVAETLTQHPELAASVVGHTDSTGNPNYNMSLSQRRAQSVTSYLTDRGVARNRLTAEGRGQTQPVGDNATEAGRAQNRRVEIYLKPIQG
;
A
#
# COMPACT_ATOMS: atom_id res chain seq x y z
N MET A 1 72.31 25.12 41.65
CA MET A 1 71.45 25.20 40.46
C MET A 1 70.86 23.82 40.20
N LYS A 2 69.52 23.75 40.18
CA LYS A 2 68.63 22.75 39.54
C LYS A 2 68.82 21.26 39.92
N ALA A 3 67.96 20.85 40.85
CA ALA A 3 67.55 19.49 41.15
C ALA A 3 66.75 18.84 40.00
N LYS A 4 66.81 17.51 39.89
CA LYS A 4 65.64 16.69 39.52
C LYS A 4 65.60 15.45 40.42
N LEU A 5 64.57 15.44 41.25
CA LEU A 5 64.18 14.41 42.19
C LEU A 5 63.70 13.15 41.45
N ILE A 6 64.07 12.00 42.00
CA ILE A 6 63.58 10.66 41.66
C ILE A 6 62.22 10.50 42.36
N SER A 7 61.15 10.35 41.58
CA SER A 7 59.80 10.08 42.09
C SER A 7 59.62 8.59 42.37
N VAL A 8 59.37 8.27 43.65
CA VAL A 8 58.76 7.04 44.14
C VAL A 8 57.30 7.34 44.48
N SER A 9 56.38 6.42 44.16
CA SER A 9 55.11 6.05 44.86
C SER A 9 54.03 5.69 43.83
N LEU A 10 53.63 4.41 43.70
CA LEU A 10 52.54 3.73 44.44
C LEU A 10 51.22 4.51 44.43
N ILE A 11 50.16 3.88 43.89
CA ILE A 11 48.87 3.61 44.56
C ILE A 11 47.88 3.04 43.53
N ALA A 12 47.35 1.86 43.85
CA ALA A 12 46.22 1.23 43.18
C ALA A 12 44.91 1.77 43.77
N LEU A 13 43.93 2.11 42.93
CA LEU A 13 42.53 2.22 43.33
C LEU A 13 41.61 1.63 42.26
N LEU A 14 41.04 0.47 42.60
CA LEU A 14 39.78 -0.03 42.06
C LEU A 14 38.66 0.81 42.68
N ALA A 15 37.88 1.49 41.83
CA ALA A 15 36.59 2.06 42.22
C ALA A 15 35.51 1.45 41.33
N ALA A 16 34.77 0.50 41.91
CA ALA A 16 33.47 0.10 41.43
C ALA A 16 32.49 1.26 41.72
N GLY A 17 31.99 1.91 40.67
CA GLY A 17 30.90 2.87 40.74
C GLY A 17 29.69 2.34 39.97
N CYS A 18 28.62 2.00 40.68
CA CYS A 18 27.28 1.85 40.12
C CYS A 18 26.51 3.15 40.38
N ALA A 19 26.04 3.83 39.31
CA ALA A 19 24.71 4.43 39.18
C ALA A 19 24.63 5.42 37.99
N THR A 20 23.94 4.97 36.93
CA THR A 20 22.89 5.69 36.17
C THR A 20 23.20 7.02 35.47
N GLN A 21 23.14 7.06 34.13
CA GLN A 21 21.98 7.56 33.35
C GLN A 21 22.20 7.48 31.81
N GLN A 22 21.19 6.96 31.09
CA GLN A 22 20.85 7.24 29.68
C GLN A 22 21.41 6.35 28.54
N GLN A 23 21.02 5.07 28.60
CA GLN A 23 20.31 4.32 27.53
C GLN A 23 20.28 4.90 26.10
N ASN A 24 21.19 4.44 25.24
CA ASN A 24 20.89 4.09 23.84
C ASN A 24 21.96 3.11 23.30
N GLN A 25 21.84 1.84 23.70
CA GLN A 25 22.70 0.74 23.25
C GLN A 25 22.02 0.06 22.06
N THR A 26 22.63 0.12 20.88
CA THR A 26 22.69 -1.00 19.93
C THR A 26 23.67 -0.65 18.81
N LEU A 27 24.96 -0.88 19.06
CA LEU A 27 25.98 -0.96 18.02
C LEU A 27 26.78 -2.26 18.26
N ALA A 28 26.65 -3.18 17.30
CA ALA A 28 27.62 -4.16 16.87
C ALA A 28 28.52 -4.82 17.95
N GLY A 29 28.18 -6.05 18.29
CA GLY A 29 29.04 -6.97 19.04
C GLY A 29 28.68 -8.42 18.75
N THR A 30 28.83 -8.87 17.50
CA THR A 30 28.99 -10.30 17.19
C THR A 30 30.46 -10.54 16.87
N GLY A 31 31.03 -11.47 17.63
CA GLY A 31 32.44 -11.78 17.61
C GLY A 31 32.95 -12.28 16.26
N VAL A 32 34.27 -12.17 16.16
CA VAL A 32 35.18 -12.81 15.19
C VAL A 32 34.59 -14.08 14.56
N GLY A 33 34.28 -14.02 13.25
CA GLY A 33 33.86 -15.19 12.48
C GLY A 33 32.99 -14.90 11.25
N ALA A 34 33.35 -13.94 10.39
CA ALA A 34 32.65 -13.71 9.13
C ALA A 34 33.35 -14.43 7.98
N ALA A 35 32.87 -15.63 7.63
CA ALA A 35 33.12 -16.26 6.34
C ALA A 35 31.78 -16.62 5.68
N VAL A 36 31.34 -15.69 4.83
CA VAL A 36 30.52 -15.88 3.61
C VAL A 36 29.18 -16.64 3.75
N GLY A 37 28.09 -15.88 3.60
CA GLY A 37 26.97 -16.33 2.78
C GLY A 37 25.59 -16.47 3.42
N ALA A 38 25.13 -15.53 4.25
CA ALA A 38 23.70 -15.36 4.52
C ALA A 38 23.38 -13.94 4.99
N GLY A 39 22.51 -13.26 4.25
CA GLY A 39 21.60 -12.21 4.72
C GLY A 39 22.22 -11.00 5.42
N ILE A 40 22.48 -9.92 4.67
CA ILE A 40 22.47 -8.57 5.23
C ILE A 40 21.81 -7.64 4.20
N GLY A 41 20.60 -7.17 4.51
CA GLY A 41 19.87 -6.22 3.69
C GLY A 41 18.72 -5.50 4.41
N ALA A 42 18.60 -5.62 5.73
CA ALA A 42 17.67 -4.82 6.51
C ALA A 42 18.17 -4.77 7.96
N LEU A 43 17.73 -3.75 8.71
CA LEU A 43 17.89 -3.59 10.17
C LEU A 43 18.85 -2.52 10.70
N VAL A 44 19.22 -1.50 9.91
CA VAL A 44 19.75 -0.25 10.52
C VAL A 44 19.15 0.98 9.85
N GLY A 45 18.26 1.68 10.55
CA GLY A 45 17.74 2.98 10.13
C GLY A 45 16.55 3.45 10.98
N ASN A 46 16.81 3.98 12.19
CA ASN A 46 15.80 4.66 12.99
C ASN A 46 15.64 6.13 12.55
N SER A 47 14.85 6.35 11.50
CA SER A 47 13.91 7.47 11.33
C SER A 47 13.31 7.42 9.92
N LYS A 48 12.03 7.03 9.83
CA LYS A 48 11.20 7.05 8.61
C LYS A 48 11.78 6.28 7.40
N GLY A 49 11.59 4.96 7.39
CA GLY A 49 11.81 4.14 6.19
C GLY A 49 12.51 2.82 6.50
N ALA A 50 11.80 1.90 7.16
CA ALA A 50 12.33 0.56 7.41
C ALA A 50 12.32 -0.24 6.09
N ALA A 51 13.52 -0.41 5.54
CA ALA A 51 14.02 -1.54 4.77
C ALA A 51 12.98 -2.53 4.23
N ILE A 52 12.51 -2.30 3.01
CA ILE A 52 11.95 -3.33 2.13
C ILE A 52 13.15 -3.97 1.42
N GLY A 53 13.53 -5.18 1.82
CA GLY A 53 14.53 -5.94 1.08
C GLY A 53 15.35 -6.92 1.92
N GLY A 54 14.76 -8.05 2.33
CA GLY A 54 15.58 -9.15 2.83
C GLY A 54 14.76 -10.31 3.40
N ALA A 55 15.11 -11.51 2.95
CA ALA A 55 14.64 -12.82 3.42
C ALA A 55 13.23 -13.26 2.94
N LEU A 56 13.12 -13.53 1.63
CA LEU A 56 12.31 -14.67 1.19
C LEU A 56 13.12 -15.94 1.50
N GLY A 57 12.72 -16.71 2.52
CA GLY A 57 13.37 -17.97 2.83
C GLY A 57 12.83 -18.72 4.04
N ALA A 58 12.20 -19.86 3.75
CA ALA A 58 11.93 -21.03 4.62
C ALA A 58 10.72 -21.00 5.60
N ALA A 59 9.88 -22.02 5.41
CA ALA A 59 8.78 -22.51 6.26
C ALA A 59 7.52 -21.64 6.38
N GLY A 60 6.36 -22.27 6.17
CA GLY A 60 5.05 -21.63 6.20
C GLY A 60 4.77 -20.92 7.53
N GLY A 61 4.09 -19.77 7.44
CA GLY A 61 3.59 -19.03 8.60
C GLY A 61 4.47 -17.86 9.05
N ALA A 62 4.73 -16.88 8.18
CA ALA A 62 5.12 -15.54 8.60
C ALA A 62 4.23 -14.54 7.87
N ALA A 63 3.35 -13.88 8.60
CA ALA A 63 2.52 -12.81 8.08
C ALA A 63 3.45 -11.70 7.57
N VAL A 64 3.61 -11.63 6.25
CA VAL A 64 4.15 -10.44 5.58
C VAL A 64 3.11 -9.36 5.81
N GLY A 65 3.26 -8.61 6.90
CA GLY A 65 2.40 -7.50 7.23
C GLY A 65 2.66 -6.38 6.22
N TYR A 66 1.71 -6.13 5.32
CA TYR A 66 1.74 -4.92 4.50
C TYR A 66 1.44 -3.70 5.36
N ASN A 67 2.01 -2.56 4.99
CA ASN A 67 1.78 -1.29 5.68
C ASN A 67 0.67 -0.52 4.96
N TRP A 68 -0.57 -0.61 5.47
CA TRP A 68 -1.72 0.11 4.91
C TRP A 68 -1.51 1.62 4.83
N ASN A 69 -0.82 2.22 5.80
CA ASN A 69 -0.52 3.65 5.77
C ASN A 69 0.41 4.01 4.60
N ALA A 70 1.42 3.17 4.33
CA ALA A 70 2.32 3.37 3.20
C ALA A 70 1.59 3.18 1.86
N ILE A 71 0.76 2.14 1.73
CA ILE A 71 -0.05 1.88 0.53
C ILE A 71 -1.01 3.05 0.28
N LYS A 72 -1.75 3.47 1.30
CA LYS A 72 -2.67 4.61 1.22
C LYS A 72 -1.94 5.89 0.84
N SER A 73 -0.79 6.16 1.44
CA SER A 73 0.02 7.35 1.12
C SER A 73 0.51 7.33 -0.32
N LYS A 74 1.02 6.19 -0.81
CA LYS A 74 1.47 6.04 -2.21
C LYS A 74 0.32 6.27 -3.18
N LEU A 75 -0.79 5.55 -3.01
CA LEU A 75 -1.94 5.67 -3.89
C LEU A 75 -2.53 7.07 -3.85
N THR A 76 -2.54 7.73 -2.69
CA THR A 76 -3.02 9.12 -2.58
C THR A 76 -2.13 10.08 -3.36
N GLY A 77 -0.80 9.91 -3.28
CA GLY A 77 0.16 10.70 -4.04
C GLY A 77 0.03 10.47 -5.55
N ASP A 78 0.01 9.22 -5.98
CA ASP A 78 -0.01 8.86 -7.40
C ASP A 78 -1.35 9.20 -8.09
N THR A 79 -2.43 9.24 -7.33
CA THR A 79 -3.77 9.60 -7.84
C THR A 79 -4.13 11.06 -7.59
N ALA A 80 -3.21 11.87 -7.05
CA ALA A 80 -3.44 13.28 -6.83
C ALA A 80 -3.85 14.01 -8.12
N GLY A 81 -4.87 14.87 -8.03
CA GLY A 81 -5.40 15.61 -9.18
C GLY A 81 -6.34 14.83 -10.11
N THR A 82 -6.55 13.52 -9.87
CA THR A 82 -7.49 12.71 -10.67
C THR A 82 -8.93 12.72 -10.14
N GLY A 83 -9.15 13.30 -8.95
CA GLY A 83 -10.42 13.23 -8.25
C GLY A 83 -10.70 11.89 -7.58
N THR A 84 -9.72 10.97 -7.57
CA THR A 84 -9.80 9.71 -6.83
C THR A 84 -9.83 9.97 -5.33
N GLN A 85 -10.80 9.38 -4.64
CA GLN A 85 -10.90 9.45 -3.18
C GLN A 85 -10.50 8.10 -2.59
N ILE A 86 -9.60 8.13 -1.60
CA ILE A 86 -9.12 6.91 -0.96
C ILE A 86 -9.58 6.90 0.49
N SER A 87 -10.38 5.90 0.85
CA SER A 87 -10.91 5.72 2.20
C SER A 87 -10.62 4.32 2.72
N GLU A 88 -10.36 4.23 4.01
CA GLU A 88 -10.29 2.95 4.71
C GLU A 88 -11.70 2.49 5.08
N GLN A 89 -11.97 1.21 4.90
CA GLN A 89 -13.26 0.61 5.15
C GLN A 89 -13.27 -0.10 6.52
N PRO A 90 -14.44 -0.31 7.15
CA PRO A 90 -14.53 -0.94 8.47
C PRO A 90 -13.95 -2.36 8.55
N ASP A 91 -13.88 -3.05 7.41
CA ASP A 91 -13.30 -4.39 7.27
C ASP A 91 -11.76 -4.38 7.10
N GLY A 92 -11.14 -3.21 7.17
CA GLY A 92 -9.70 -3.02 6.97
C GLY A 92 -9.28 -3.01 5.51
N SER A 93 -10.21 -3.03 4.55
CA SER A 93 -9.90 -2.84 3.13
C SER A 93 -9.69 -1.36 2.78
N LEU A 94 -8.94 -1.10 1.71
CA LEU A 94 -8.77 0.25 1.17
C LEU A 94 -9.66 0.42 -0.06
N LYS A 95 -10.59 1.36 -0.02
CA LYS A 95 -11.46 1.71 -1.13
C LYS A 95 -10.92 2.92 -1.88
N LEU A 96 -10.67 2.75 -3.16
CA LEU A 96 -10.41 3.82 -4.11
C LEU A 96 -11.72 4.09 -4.87
N ASN A 97 -12.30 5.26 -4.68
CA ASN A 97 -13.47 5.72 -5.41
C ASN A 97 -13.03 6.64 -6.55
N ILE A 98 -13.17 6.17 -7.79
CA ILE A 98 -12.79 6.92 -8.99
C ILE A 98 -14.05 7.39 -9.75
N PRO A 99 -14.22 8.70 -9.97
CA PRO A 99 -15.34 9.22 -10.77
C PRO A 99 -15.33 8.73 -12.21
N SER A 100 -16.47 8.33 -12.76
CA SER A 100 -16.54 7.79 -14.13
C SER A 100 -16.09 8.80 -15.20
N GLN A 101 -16.26 10.10 -14.98
CA GLN A 101 -15.84 11.14 -15.93
C GLN A 101 -14.33 11.13 -16.25
N VAL A 102 -13.51 10.67 -15.29
CA VAL A 102 -12.07 10.48 -15.49
C VAL A 102 -11.73 9.06 -15.96
N SER A 103 -12.63 8.09 -15.75
CA SER A 103 -12.44 6.68 -16.05
C SER A 103 -12.91 6.25 -17.45
N PHE A 104 -14.09 6.69 -17.88
CA PHE A 104 -14.79 6.21 -19.08
C PHE A 104 -15.55 7.35 -19.76
N ASP A 105 -15.71 7.26 -21.06
CA ASP A 105 -16.66 8.11 -21.78
C ASP A 105 -18.10 7.65 -21.55
N THR A 106 -19.06 8.53 -21.86
CA THR A 106 -20.48 8.21 -21.82
C THR A 106 -20.75 6.96 -22.65
N ASP A 107 -21.51 6.04 -22.06
CA ASP A 107 -21.89 4.77 -22.69
C ASP A 107 -20.74 3.82 -23.08
N SER A 108 -19.51 4.13 -22.65
CA SER A 108 -18.33 3.36 -23.00
C SER A 108 -17.78 2.56 -21.81
N ALA A 109 -17.16 1.42 -22.12
CA ALA A 109 -16.32 0.65 -21.22
C ALA A 109 -14.82 0.76 -21.56
N VAL A 110 -14.45 1.64 -22.49
CA VAL A 110 -13.06 1.89 -22.85
C VAL A 110 -12.41 2.80 -21.80
N ILE A 111 -11.30 2.34 -21.21
CA ILE A 111 -10.54 3.08 -20.19
C ILE A 111 -9.89 4.32 -20.82
N LYS A 112 -10.19 5.49 -20.26
CA LYS A 112 -9.60 6.76 -20.67
C LYS A 112 -8.13 6.85 -20.27
N PRO A 113 -7.28 7.58 -21.04
CA PRO A 113 -5.88 7.79 -20.68
C PRO A 113 -5.69 8.39 -19.28
N SER A 114 -6.56 9.30 -18.85
CA SER A 114 -6.56 9.91 -17.51
C SER A 114 -6.67 8.91 -16.36
N PHE A 115 -7.26 7.74 -16.61
CA PHE A 115 -7.44 6.70 -15.60
C PHE A 115 -6.30 5.68 -15.57
N ARG A 116 -5.46 5.66 -16.61
CA ARG A 116 -4.34 4.72 -16.70
C ARG A 116 -3.33 4.93 -15.58
N GLY A 117 -3.02 6.17 -15.22
CA GLY A 117 -2.12 6.49 -14.10
C GLY A 117 -2.57 5.86 -12.78
N PRO A 118 -3.79 6.15 -12.30
CA PRO A 118 -4.35 5.49 -11.12
C PRO A 118 -4.34 3.95 -11.19
N LEU A 119 -4.69 3.37 -12.35
CA LEU A 119 -4.70 1.92 -12.53
C LEU A 119 -3.29 1.32 -12.52
N ASP A 120 -2.31 2.03 -13.06
CA ASP A 120 -0.91 1.61 -13.05
C ASP A 120 -0.38 1.57 -11.61
N SER A 121 -0.70 2.57 -10.80
CA SER A 121 -0.35 2.57 -9.37
C SER A 121 -1.00 1.44 -8.58
N VAL A 122 -2.27 1.13 -8.88
CA VAL A 122 -2.96 -0.03 -8.29
C VAL A 122 -2.29 -1.33 -8.71
N ALA A 123 -1.97 -1.49 -10.00
CA ALA A 123 -1.30 -2.68 -10.51
C ALA A 123 0.09 -2.87 -9.89
N GLU A 124 0.85 -1.79 -9.75
CA GLU A 124 2.15 -1.80 -9.08
C GLU A 124 2.03 -2.24 -7.61
N THR A 125 1.08 -1.65 -6.87
CA THR A 125 0.81 -2.06 -5.48
C THR A 125 0.44 -3.53 -5.39
N LEU A 126 -0.44 -4.03 -6.24
CA LEU A 126 -0.83 -5.45 -6.26
C LEU A 126 0.33 -6.37 -6.67
N THR A 127 1.27 -5.89 -7.50
CA THR A 127 2.45 -6.66 -7.89
C THR A 127 3.46 -6.73 -6.75
N GLN A 128 3.66 -5.64 -6.02
CA GLN A 128 4.55 -5.57 -4.85
C GLN A 128 3.99 -6.33 -3.63
N HIS A 129 2.66 -6.46 -3.54
CA HIS A 129 1.95 -7.10 -2.44
C HIS A 129 1.13 -8.30 -2.93
N PRO A 130 1.77 -9.47 -3.19
CA PRO A 130 1.09 -10.67 -3.68
C PRO A 130 -0.01 -11.21 -2.73
N GLU A 131 0.06 -10.86 -1.45
CA GLU A 131 -0.91 -11.19 -0.40
C GLU A 131 -2.23 -10.38 -0.49
N LEU A 132 -2.28 -9.35 -1.33
CA LEU A 132 -3.48 -8.54 -1.55
C LEU A 132 -4.28 -9.01 -2.77
N ALA A 133 -5.57 -8.72 -2.78
CA ALA A 133 -6.47 -8.89 -3.91
C ALA A 133 -7.21 -7.58 -4.18
N ALA A 134 -7.76 -7.45 -5.38
CA ALA A 134 -8.60 -6.32 -5.75
C ALA A 134 -10.00 -6.78 -6.15
N SER A 135 -11.01 -6.07 -5.63
CA SER A 135 -12.39 -6.16 -6.07
C SER A 135 -12.79 -4.87 -6.74
N VAL A 136 -13.18 -4.94 -8.01
CA VAL A 136 -13.60 -3.79 -8.80
C VAL A 136 -15.11 -3.79 -8.93
N VAL A 137 -15.74 -2.70 -8.52
CA VAL A 137 -17.18 -2.53 -8.54
C VAL A 137 -17.55 -1.34 -9.41
N GLY A 138 -18.31 -1.59 -10.48
CA GLY A 138 -18.84 -0.56 -11.36
C GLY A 138 -20.20 -0.08 -10.90
N HIS A 139 -20.43 1.24 -10.95
CA HIS A 139 -21.73 1.86 -10.66
C HIS A 139 -22.14 2.82 -11.78
N THR A 140 -23.44 3.02 -11.93
CA THR A 140 -24.05 4.02 -12.83
C THR A 140 -24.96 4.94 -12.03
N ASP A 141 -25.42 6.02 -12.65
CA ASP A 141 -26.57 6.77 -12.13
C ASP A 141 -27.89 6.04 -12.47
N SER A 142 -29.00 6.63 -12.04
CA SER A 142 -30.35 6.11 -12.30
C SER A 142 -30.91 6.45 -13.67
N THR A 143 -30.12 7.02 -14.57
CA THR A 143 -30.60 7.43 -15.89
C THR A 143 -30.54 6.24 -16.85
N GLY A 144 -31.58 6.06 -17.67
CA GLY A 144 -31.65 4.99 -18.65
C GLY A 144 -32.20 3.67 -18.11
N ASN A 145 -31.94 2.58 -18.84
CA ASN A 145 -32.51 1.27 -18.54
C ASN A 145 -31.70 0.55 -17.44
N PRO A 146 -32.33 0.03 -16.37
CA PRO A 146 -31.62 -0.64 -15.28
C PRO A 146 -30.80 -1.87 -15.71
N ASN A 147 -31.31 -2.70 -16.62
CA ASN A 147 -30.61 -3.88 -17.13
C ASN A 147 -29.41 -3.46 -17.97
N TYR A 148 -29.58 -2.40 -18.76
CA TYR A 148 -28.48 -1.81 -19.51
C TYR A 148 -27.38 -1.29 -18.58
N ASN A 149 -27.75 -0.53 -17.56
CA ASN A 149 -26.85 0.01 -16.54
C ASN A 149 -26.09 -1.09 -15.78
N MET A 150 -26.76 -2.20 -15.46
CA MET A 150 -26.11 -3.38 -14.90
C MET A 150 -25.06 -3.95 -15.85
N SER A 151 -25.40 -4.13 -17.13
CA SER A 151 -24.46 -4.63 -18.14
C SER A 151 -23.26 -3.70 -18.35
N LEU A 152 -23.49 -2.38 -18.39
CA LEU A 152 -22.46 -1.38 -18.61
C LEU A 152 -21.49 -1.31 -17.43
N SER A 153 -22.01 -1.27 -16.21
CA SER A 153 -21.18 -1.29 -15.00
C SER A 153 -20.33 -2.56 -14.91
N GLN A 154 -20.89 -3.73 -15.25
CA GLN A 154 -20.15 -4.99 -15.29
C GLN A 154 -19.02 -4.94 -16.33
N ARG A 155 -19.29 -4.45 -17.55
CA ARG A 155 -18.25 -4.31 -18.61
C ARG A 155 -17.13 -3.36 -18.18
N ARG A 156 -17.46 -2.26 -17.50
CA ARG A 156 -16.47 -1.31 -16.96
C ARG A 156 -15.59 -1.96 -15.91
N ALA A 157 -16.19 -2.69 -14.96
CA ALA A 157 -15.43 -3.42 -13.95
C ALA A 157 -14.51 -4.48 -14.58
N GLN A 158 -15.01 -5.22 -15.58
CA GLN A 158 -14.21 -6.20 -16.33
C GLN A 158 -13.05 -5.55 -17.09
N SER A 159 -13.28 -4.39 -17.70
CA SER A 159 -12.24 -3.65 -18.43
C SER A 159 -11.11 -3.22 -17.50
N VAL A 160 -11.44 -2.77 -16.29
CA VAL A 160 -10.43 -2.47 -15.26
C VAL A 160 -9.65 -3.71 -14.85
N THR A 161 -10.33 -4.83 -14.54
CA THR A 161 -9.61 -6.05 -14.16
C THR A 161 -8.74 -6.62 -15.29
N SER A 162 -9.17 -6.46 -16.55
CA SER A 162 -8.38 -6.85 -17.71
C SER A 162 -7.13 -5.99 -17.81
N TYR A 163 -7.28 -4.67 -17.66
CA TYR A 163 -6.15 -3.74 -17.62
C TYR A 163 -5.14 -4.07 -16.51
N LEU A 164 -5.61 -4.40 -15.30
CA LEU A 164 -4.73 -4.83 -14.20
C LEU A 164 -4.02 -6.15 -14.51
N THR A 165 -4.70 -7.07 -15.19
CA THR A 165 -4.13 -8.35 -15.63
C THR A 165 -3.01 -8.12 -16.64
N ASP A 166 -3.22 -7.22 -17.60
CA ASP A 166 -2.23 -6.85 -18.63
C ASP A 166 -0.97 -6.21 -18.01
N ARG A 167 -1.07 -5.68 -16.79
CA ARG A 167 0.04 -5.15 -15.99
C ARG A 167 0.65 -6.16 -15.01
N GLY A 168 0.29 -7.44 -15.13
CA GLY A 168 0.94 -8.54 -14.41
C GLY A 168 0.23 -8.99 -13.14
N VAL A 169 -0.95 -8.44 -12.82
CA VAL A 169 -1.72 -8.91 -11.66
C VAL A 169 -2.43 -10.22 -11.99
N ALA A 170 -2.24 -11.25 -11.15
CA ALA A 170 -2.84 -12.56 -11.40
C ALA A 170 -4.38 -12.52 -11.33
N ARG A 171 -5.05 -13.12 -12.32
CA ARG A 171 -6.51 -13.07 -12.48
C ARG A 171 -7.29 -13.63 -11.28
N ASN A 172 -6.75 -14.62 -10.58
CA ASN A 172 -7.36 -15.20 -9.37
C ASN A 172 -7.40 -14.23 -8.18
N ARG A 173 -6.66 -13.12 -8.23
CA ARG A 173 -6.64 -12.06 -7.22
C ARG A 173 -7.57 -10.90 -7.58
N LEU A 174 -8.26 -10.99 -8.72
CA LEU A 174 -9.10 -9.93 -9.26
C LEU A 174 -10.55 -10.39 -9.35
N THR A 175 -11.46 -9.55 -8.88
CA THR A 175 -12.90 -9.75 -9.02
C THR A 175 -13.53 -8.52 -9.66
N ALA A 176 -14.50 -8.72 -10.56
CA ALA A 176 -15.18 -7.65 -11.28
C ALA A 176 -16.69 -7.81 -11.12
N GLU A 177 -17.34 -6.79 -10.59
CA GLU A 177 -18.78 -6.77 -10.35
C GLU A 177 -19.42 -5.47 -10.86
N GLY A 178 -20.53 -5.60 -11.59
CA GLY A 178 -21.42 -4.50 -11.89
C GLY A 178 -22.53 -4.41 -10.85
N ARG A 179 -22.81 -3.20 -10.37
CA ARG A 179 -23.94 -2.93 -9.47
C ARG A 179 -25.00 -2.02 -10.11
N GLY A 180 -24.77 -1.55 -11.34
CA GLY A 180 -25.63 -0.58 -12.02
C GLY A 180 -25.95 0.60 -11.10
N GLN A 181 -27.24 0.90 -10.96
CA GLN A 181 -27.75 2.01 -10.15
C GLN A 181 -28.20 1.61 -8.73
N THR A 182 -27.87 0.40 -8.28
CA THR A 182 -28.46 -0.20 -7.05
C THR A 182 -27.86 0.33 -5.75
N GLN A 183 -26.69 0.97 -5.81
CA GLN A 183 -25.96 1.49 -4.64
C GLN A 183 -25.59 2.98 -4.84
N PRO A 184 -26.58 3.89 -4.85
CA PRO A 184 -26.32 5.31 -4.97
C PRO A 184 -25.63 5.86 -3.71
N VAL A 185 -24.67 6.75 -3.91
CA VAL A 185 -23.97 7.51 -2.86
C VAL A 185 -24.37 8.99 -2.87
N GLY A 186 -24.97 9.46 -3.95
CA GLY A 186 -25.51 10.81 -4.11
C GLY A 186 -26.96 10.78 -4.57
N ASP A 187 -27.64 11.93 -4.42
CA ASP A 187 -29.03 12.09 -4.83
C ASP A 187 -29.19 12.05 -6.36
N ASN A 188 -29.88 11.03 -6.86
CA ASN A 188 -30.16 10.83 -8.28
C ASN A 188 -31.05 11.93 -8.89
N ALA A 189 -31.78 12.71 -8.07
CA ALA A 189 -32.56 13.84 -8.56
C ALA A 189 -31.66 14.98 -9.07
N THR A 190 -30.45 15.12 -8.53
CA THR A 190 -29.52 16.20 -8.86
C THR A 190 -28.43 15.74 -9.84
N GLU A 191 -27.95 16.64 -10.71
CA GLU A 191 -26.83 16.28 -11.60
C GLU A 191 -25.54 16.01 -10.81
N ALA A 192 -25.31 16.75 -9.72
CA ALA A 192 -24.17 16.53 -8.84
C ALA A 192 -24.21 15.14 -8.19
N GLY A 193 -25.37 14.70 -7.68
CA GLY A 193 -25.51 13.38 -7.08
C GLY A 193 -25.43 12.24 -8.12
N ARG A 194 -25.97 12.44 -9.32
CA ARG A 194 -25.75 11.49 -10.43
C ARG A 194 -24.28 11.38 -10.82
N ALA A 195 -23.56 12.50 -10.87
CA ALA A 195 -22.12 12.50 -11.13
C ALA A 195 -21.33 11.72 -10.08
N GLN A 196 -21.74 11.81 -8.80
CA GLN A 196 -21.16 10.99 -7.74
C GLN A 196 -21.50 9.50 -7.90
N ASN A 197 -22.72 9.16 -8.35
CA ASN A 197 -23.15 7.78 -8.54
C ASN A 197 -22.41 7.08 -9.69
N ARG A 198 -22.10 7.82 -10.77
CA ARG A 198 -21.26 7.35 -11.88
C ARG A 198 -19.82 7.21 -11.42
N ARG A 199 -19.44 6.05 -10.90
CA ARG A 199 -18.10 5.78 -10.35
C ARG A 199 -17.66 4.34 -10.54
N VAL A 200 -16.37 4.11 -10.41
CA VAL A 200 -15.79 2.78 -10.21
C VAL A 200 -15.07 2.76 -8.88
N GLU A 201 -15.34 1.74 -8.10
CA GLU A 201 -14.71 1.51 -6.81
C GLU A 201 -13.73 0.34 -6.94
N ILE A 202 -12.52 0.51 -6.41
CA ILE A 202 -11.53 -0.56 -6.31
C ILE A 202 -11.24 -0.78 -4.84
N TYR A 203 -11.51 -1.99 -4.36
CA TYR A 203 -11.25 -2.40 -2.99
C TYR A 203 -9.99 -3.25 -2.97
N LEU A 204 -8.94 -2.75 -2.33
CA LEU A 204 -7.76 -3.55 -2.01
C LEU A 204 -8.00 -4.23 -0.67
N LYS A 205 -7.87 -5.56 -0.66
CA LYS A 205 -8.14 -6.37 0.53
C LYS A 205 -7.13 -7.51 0.66
N PRO A 206 -6.90 -8.03 1.87
CA PRO A 206 -6.04 -9.19 2.06
C PRO A 206 -6.70 -10.43 1.46
N ILE A 207 -5.92 -11.32 0.86
CA ILE A 207 -6.38 -12.65 0.48
C ILE A 207 -6.60 -13.43 1.78
N GLN A 208 -7.86 -13.75 2.09
CA GLN A 208 -8.20 -14.64 3.17
C GLN A 208 -7.90 -16.06 2.69
N GLY A 209 -6.90 -16.71 3.31
CA GLY A 209 -6.53 -18.10 3.07
C GLY A 209 -7.39 -19.07 3.88
#